data_AF-A0A931YIN4-F1
#
_entry.id   AF-A0A931YIN4-F1
#
_cell.length_a   1.000
_cell.length_b   1.000
_cell.length_c   1.000
_cell.angle_alpha   90.00
_cell.angle_beta   90.00
_cell.angle_gamma   90.00
#
_symmetry.space_group_name_H-M   'P 1'
#
loop_
_entity.id
_entity.type
_entity.pdbx_description
1 polymer ?
#
loop_
_entity_poly.entity_id
_entity_poly.type
_entity_poly.pdbx_seq_one_letter_code
_entity_poly.pdbx_strand_id
1 'polypeptide(L)'
;MRLQSTAEKLRELGVETLGIVGSGVERVRFFLRFRPVRGPLGADPDLSTHRAYGLPHSPVTPEIWGAIESAYDNLARELGVQVPEGKAKEIIGRLDGFEPAAGEHAEFQRHQIQFTGQFLVDREGIVRWSNVEGAKEGLAGMDKFPGDE
;
A
#
# COMPACT_ATOMS: atom_id res chain seq x y z
N MET A 1 -10.16 3.61 4.18
CA MET A 1 -9.52 4.70 4.95
C MET A 1 -9.16 4.23 6.37
N ARG A 2 -8.35 3.16 6.52
CA ARG A 2 -7.97 2.60 7.84
C ARG A 2 -6.72 3.25 8.44
N LEU A 3 -5.74 3.60 7.61
CA LEU A 3 -4.52 4.28 8.04
C LEU A 3 -4.81 5.59 8.79
N GLN A 4 -5.73 6.42 8.28
CA GLN A 4 -6.04 7.71 8.92
C GLN A 4 -6.71 7.53 10.28
N SER A 5 -7.71 6.66 10.39
CA SER A 5 -8.37 6.41 11.69
C SER A 5 -7.39 5.83 12.71
N THR A 6 -6.48 4.95 12.29
CA THR A 6 -5.44 4.41 13.18
C THR A 6 -4.43 5.50 13.59
N ALA A 7 -4.00 6.35 12.65
CA ALA A 7 -3.08 7.46 12.94
C ALA A 7 -3.68 8.47 13.93
N GLU A 8 -4.98 8.76 13.83
CA GLU A 8 -5.68 9.64 14.78
C GLU A 8 -5.71 9.05 16.19
N LYS A 9 -6.06 7.76 16.34
CA LYS A 9 -6.01 7.04 17.62
C LYS A 9 -4.59 7.00 18.21
N LEU A 10 -3.57 6.75 17.38
CA LEU A 10 -2.17 6.70 17.82
C LEU A 10 -1.66 8.05 18.30
N ARG A 11 -2.06 9.15 17.64
CA ARG A 11 -1.68 10.51 18.04
C ARG A 11 -2.21 10.86 19.42
N GLU A 12 -3.41 10.42 19.79
CA GLU A 12 -3.95 10.60 21.15
C GLU A 12 -3.10 9.90 22.24
N LEU A 13 -2.35 8.87 21.85
CA LEU A 13 -1.41 8.14 22.71
C LEU A 13 0.02 8.72 22.64
N GLY A 14 0.23 9.82 21.93
CA GLY A 14 1.55 10.44 21.73
C GLY A 14 2.45 9.72 20.72
N VAL A 15 1.86 8.92 19.82
CA VAL A 15 2.56 8.24 18.73
C VAL A 15 2.28 8.94 17.41
N GLU A 16 3.32 9.49 16.78
CA GLU A 16 3.23 10.12 15.46
C GLU A 16 3.27 9.08 14.34
N THR A 17 2.52 9.32 13.27
CA THR A 17 2.47 8.41 12.10
C THR A 17 3.16 9.04 10.90
N LEU A 18 4.07 8.30 10.26
CA LEU A 18 4.72 8.66 8.99
C LEU A 18 4.49 7.54 7.97
N GLY A 19 3.94 7.89 6.80
CA GLY A 19 3.88 6.96 5.67
C GLY A 19 5.12 7.07 4.79
N ILE A 20 5.70 5.94 4.39
CA ILE A 20 6.78 5.90 3.40
C ILE A 20 6.25 5.23 2.14
N VAL A 21 6.48 5.85 0.99
CA VAL A 21 6.00 5.35 -0.31
C VAL A 21 7.17 5.16 -1.25
N GLY A 22 7.20 4.04 -1.97
CA GLY A 22 8.28 3.71 -2.90
C GLY A 22 8.37 4.62 -4.14
N SER A 23 7.42 5.54 -4.32
CA SER A 23 7.35 6.45 -5.47
C SER A 23 8.11 7.75 -5.23
N GLY A 24 8.64 8.35 -6.30
CA GLY A 24 9.26 9.68 -6.26
C GLY A 24 8.25 10.79 -5.92
N VAL A 25 8.73 11.91 -5.35
CA VAL A 25 7.90 12.99 -4.79
C VAL A 25 6.82 13.49 -5.75
N GLU A 26 7.14 13.72 -7.02
CA GLU A 26 6.16 14.24 -8.00
C GLU A 26 5.03 13.24 -8.27
N ARG A 27 5.35 11.95 -8.34
CA ARG A 27 4.37 10.87 -8.48
C ARG A 27 3.48 10.80 -7.24
N VAL A 28 4.05 10.89 -6.05
CA VAL A 28 3.27 10.91 -4.80
C VAL A 28 2.30 12.10 -4.78
N ARG A 29 2.76 13.30 -5.15
CA ARG A 29 1.92 14.50 -5.24
C ARG A 29 0.80 14.34 -6.26
N PHE A 30 1.06 13.66 -7.38
CA PHE A 30 0.04 13.36 -8.38
C PHE A 30 -1.05 12.43 -7.80
N PHE A 31 -0.67 11.31 -7.18
CA PHE A 31 -1.63 10.36 -6.60
C PHE A 31 -2.47 10.96 -5.47
N LEU A 32 -1.92 11.89 -4.68
CA LEU A 32 -2.65 12.59 -3.61
C LEU A 32 -3.80 13.47 -4.12
N ARG A 33 -3.86 13.79 -5.42
CA ARG A 33 -5.00 14.50 -6.02
C ARG A 33 -6.24 13.61 -6.12
N PHE A 34 -6.05 12.31 -6.24
CA PHE A 34 -7.13 11.31 -6.36
C PHE A 34 -7.44 10.65 -5.03
N ARG A 35 -6.40 10.38 -4.22
CA ARG A 35 -6.52 9.74 -2.90
C ARG A 35 -5.82 10.58 -1.83
N PRO A 36 -6.46 11.64 -1.32
CA PRO A 36 -5.88 12.48 -0.28
C PRO A 36 -5.61 11.68 0.99
N VAL A 37 -4.39 11.78 1.52
CA VAL A 37 -4.00 11.23 2.82
C VAL A 37 -3.67 12.40 3.75
N ARG A 38 -4.18 12.36 4.98
CA ARG A 38 -3.84 13.33 6.03
C ARG A 38 -2.66 12.81 6.84
N GLY A 39 -1.54 13.52 6.82
CA GLY A 39 -0.34 13.19 7.57
C GLY A 39 0.94 13.33 6.74
N PRO A 40 2.11 13.25 7.39
CA PRO A 40 3.38 13.33 6.68
C PRO A 40 3.62 12.06 5.85
N LEU A 41 4.19 12.26 4.66
CA LEU A 41 4.61 11.20 3.75
C LEU A 41 6.06 11.42 3.31
N GLY A 42 6.88 10.36 3.35
CA GLY A 42 8.22 10.31 2.80
C GLY A 42 8.27 9.53 1.48
N ALA A 43 9.01 10.04 0.50
CA ALA A 43 9.27 9.35 -0.75
C ALA A 43 10.58 8.55 -0.66
N ASP A 44 10.54 7.28 -1.06
CA ASP A 44 11.69 6.36 -1.09
C ASP A 44 11.81 5.71 -2.49
N PRO A 45 12.14 6.50 -3.53
CA PRO A 45 12.17 6.03 -4.92
C PRO A 45 13.12 4.84 -5.16
N ASP A 46 14.18 4.75 -4.36
CA ASP A 46 15.23 3.73 -4.43
C ASP A 46 14.97 2.52 -3.51
N LEU A 47 13.80 2.48 -2.86
CA LEU A 47 13.37 1.42 -1.94
C LEU A 47 14.41 1.15 -0.83
N SER A 48 15.20 2.16 -0.48
CA SER A 48 16.31 2.05 0.48
C SER A 48 15.78 1.89 1.90
N THR A 49 14.73 2.63 2.24
CA THR A 49 14.04 2.53 3.52
C THR A 49 13.26 1.23 3.61
N HIS A 50 12.55 0.85 2.55
CA HIS A 50 11.82 -0.44 2.50
C HIS A 50 12.76 -1.62 2.75
N ARG A 51 13.93 -1.63 2.10
CA ARG A 51 14.97 -2.66 2.32
C ARG A 51 15.56 -2.60 3.72
N ALA A 52 15.83 -1.41 4.27
CA ALA A 52 16.36 -1.27 5.63
C ALA A 52 15.40 -1.82 6.69
N TYR A 53 14.08 -1.73 6.45
CA TYR A 53 13.04 -2.30 7.31
C TYR A 53 12.72 -3.77 6.99
N GLY A 54 13.46 -4.40 6.07
CA GLY A 54 13.31 -5.81 5.73
C GLY A 54 12.03 -6.14 4.97
N LEU A 55 11.42 -5.15 4.28
CA LEU A 55 10.20 -5.40 3.51
C LEU A 55 10.50 -6.24 2.27
N PRO A 56 9.69 -7.29 2.00
CA PRO A 56 9.84 -8.10 0.80
C PRO A 56 9.66 -7.28 -0.48
N HIS A 57 10.43 -7.65 -1.49
CA HIS A 57 10.30 -7.17 -2.86
C HIS A 57 10.36 -8.37 -3.79
N SER A 58 9.32 -8.56 -4.60
CA SER A 58 9.18 -9.74 -5.46
C SER A 58 8.92 -9.35 -6.91
N PRO A 59 9.45 -10.11 -7.89
CA PRO A 59 9.00 -9.98 -9.26
C PRO A 59 7.52 -10.36 -9.36
N VAL A 60 6.80 -9.77 -10.31
CA VAL A 60 5.40 -10.13 -10.56
C VAL A 60 5.36 -11.51 -11.23
N THR A 61 4.94 -12.54 -10.48
CA THR A 61 4.69 -13.88 -11.02
C THR A 61 3.21 -14.06 -11.38
N PRO A 62 2.84 -15.07 -12.20
CA PRO A 62 1.43 -15.37 -12.47
C PRO A 62 0.60 -15.61 -11.21
N GLU A 63 1.19 -16.24 -10.18
CA GLU A 63 0.52 -16.48 -8.90
C GLU A 63 0.24 -15.18 -8.14
N ILE A 64 1.21 -14.25 -8.11
CA ILE A 64 1.02 -12.94 -7.50
C ILE A 64 0.01 -12.11 -8.28
N TRP A 65 0.05 -12.19 -9.61
CA TRP A 65 -0.93 -11.50 -10.46
C TRP A 65 -2.36 -11.99 -10.18
N GLY A 66 -2.55 -13.31 -10.08
CA GLY A 66 -3.84 -13.89 -9.70
C GLY A 66 -4.31 -13.47 -8.31
N ALA A 67 -3.39 -13.34 -7.34
CA ALA A 67 -3.72 -12.82 -6.01
C ALA A 67 -4.19 -11.36 -6.05
N ILE A 68 -3.54 -10.51 -6.86
CA ILE A 68 -3.93 -9.11 -7.08
C ILE A 68 -5.33 -9.06 -7.72
N GLU A 69 -5.58 -9.83 -8.78
CA GLU A 69 -6.90 -9.88 -9.42
C GLU A 69 -7.98 -10.30 -8.43
N SER A 70 -7.73 -11.33 -7.63
CA SER A 70 -8.66 -11.77 -6.58
C SER A 70 -8.93 -10.70 -5.52
N ALA A 71 -7.91 -9.95 -5.12
CA ALA A 71 -8.06 -8.83 -4.17
C ALA A 71 -8.97 -7.73 -4.74
N TYR A 72 -8.82 -7.39 -6.02
CA TYR A 72 -9.70 -6.44 -6.70
C TYR A 72 -11.13 -6.95 -6.83
N ASP A 73 -11.33 -8.24 -7.10
CA ASP A 73 -12.67 -8.85 -7.12
C ASP A 73 -13.36 -8.82 -5.75
N ASN A 74 -12.60 -9.10 -4.68
CA ASN A 74 -13.09 -8.97 -3.30
C ASN A 74 -13.50 -7.52 -3.01
N LEU A 75 -12.64 -6.56 -3.34
CA LEU A 75 -12.91 -5.14 -3.13
C LEU A 75 -14.13 -4.66 -3.94
N ALA A 76 -14.29 -5.12 -5.18
CA ALA A 76 -15.47 -4.81 -5.98
C ALA A 76 -16.77 -5.31 -5.32
N ARG A 77 -16.75 -6.52 -4.75
CA ARG A 77 -17.88 -7.07 -3.97
C ARG A 77 -18.15 -6.26 -2.72
N GLU A 78 -17.13 -5.88 -1.95
CA GLU A 78 -17.27 -5.06 -0.74
C GLU A 78 -17.87 -3.67 -1.04
N LEU A 79 -17.48 -3.09 -2.17
CA LEU A 79 -18.00 -1.79 -2.63
C LEU A 79 -19.35 -1.88 -3.35
N GLY A 80 -19.88 -3.09 -3.57
CA GLY A 80 -21.12 -3.30 -4.32
C GLY A 80 -21.05 -2.89 -5.79
N VAL A 81 -19.83 -2.84 -6.36
CA VAL A 81 -19.60 -2.43 -7.74
C VAL A 81 -19.71 -3.64 -8.65
N GLN A 82 -20.64 -3.60 -9.59
CA GLN A 82 -20.74 -4.64 -10.62
C GLN A 82 -19.59 -4.50 -11.62
N VAL A 83 -18.79 -5.55 -11.73
CA VAL A 83 -17.63 -5.61 -12.61
C VAL A 83 -17.74 -6.86 -13.50
N PRO A 84 -17.48 -6.77 -14.82
CA PRO A 84 -17.28 -7.96 -15.64
C PRO A 84 -16.10 -8.79 -15.14
N GLU A 85 -16.13 -10.09 -15.42
CA GLU A 85 -15.03 -11.00 -15.07
C GLU A 85 -13.70 -10.51 -15.65
N GLY A 86 -12.64 -10.53 -14.83
CA GLY A 86 -11.31 -10.05 -15.21
C GLY A 86 -11.19 -8.53 -15.40
N LYS A 87 -12.23 -7.74 -15.10
CA LYS A 87 -12.23 -6.28 -15.25
C LYS A 87 -12.22 -5.51 -13.92
N ALA A 88 -12.25 -6.19 -12.78
CA ALA A 88 -12.29 -5.56 -11.48
C ALA A 88 -11.15 -4.57 -11.26
N LYS A 89 -9.90 -4.98 -11.51
CA LYS A 89 -8.73 -4.09 -11.35
C LYS A 89 -8.85 -2.80 -12.15
N GLU A 90 -9.25 -2.90 -13.42
CA GLU A 90 -9.39 -1.76 -14.31
C GLU A 90 -10.50 -0.81 -13.84
N ILE A 91 -11.68 -1.35 -13.49
CA ILE A 91 -12.83 -0.56 -13.08
C ILE A 91 -12.59 0.08 -11.71
N ILE A 92 -12.18 -0.71 -10.71
CA ILE A 92 -11.90 -0.24 -9.36
C ILE A 92 -10.76 0.78 -9.37
N GLY A 93 -9.72 0.53 -10.15
CA GLY A 93 -8.56 1.43 -10.27
C GLY A 93 -8.90 2.82 -10.79
N ARG A 94 -10.05 3.00 -11.48
CA ARG A 94 -10.51 4.26 -12.07
C ARG A 94 -11.69 4.90 -11.34
N LEU A 95 -12.21 4.28 -10.26
CA LEU A 95 -13.38 4.80 -9.54
C LEU A 95 -13.19 6.22 -8.99
N ASP A 96 -11.96 6.61 -8.72
CA ASP A 96 -11.57 7.94 -8.24
C ASP A 96 -11.19 8.91 -9.38
N GLY A 97 -11.43 8.52 -10.64
CA GLY A 97 -11.05 9.29 -11.82
C GLY A 97 -9.56 9.26 -12.14
N PHE A 98 -8.81 8.31 -11.57
CA PHE A 98 -7.40 8.11 -11.92
C PHE A 98 -7.24 7.73 -13.40
N GLU A 99 -6.42 8.50 -14.09
CA GLU A 99 -5.96 8.20 -15.44
C GLU A 99 -4.44 7.91 -15.40
N PRO A 100 -3.98 6.75 -15.90
CA PRO A 100 -2.56 6.42 -15.94
C PRO A 100 -1.75 7.49 -16.68
N ALA A 101 -0.76 8.07 -16.00
CA ALA A 101 0.17 9.00 -16.63
C ALA A 101 1.14 8.28 -17.58
N ALA A 102 1.79 9.05 -18.45
CA ALA A 102 2.91 8.52 -19.23
C ALA A 102 4.02 8.01 -18.29
N GLY A 103 4.49 6.77 -18.51
CA GLY A 103 5.56 6.16 -17.71
C GLY A 103 5.10 5.29 -16.53
N GLU A 104 3.79 5.19 -16.23
CA GLU A 104 3.26 4.27 -15.20
C GLU A 104 3.77 2.83 -15.36
N HIS A 105 3.87 2.35 -16.61
CA HIS A 105 4.38 1.02 -16.88
C HIS A 105 5.86 0.89 -16.50
N ALA A 106 6.70 1.89 -16.82
CA ALA A 106 8.11 1.86 -16.47
C ALA A 106 8.32 1.96 -14.94
N GLU A 107 7.52 2.76 -14.25
CA GLU A 107 7.50 2.82 -12.78
C GLU A 107 7.14 1.46 -12.18
N PHE A 108 6.07 0.82 -12.67
CA PHE A 108 5.68 -0.52 -12.24
C PHE A 108 6.79 -1.54 -12.48
N GLN A 109 7.45 -1.50 -13.64
CA GLN A 109 8.56 -2.42 -13.93
C GLN A 109 9.76 -2.21 -13.00
N ARG A 110 10.01 -0.99 -12.53
CA ARG A 110 11.09 -0.71 -11.59
C ARG A 110 10.80 -1.22 -10.18
N HIS A 111 9.55 -1.07 -9.70
CA HIS A 111 9.17 -1.38 -8.32
C HIS A 111 8.57 -2.77 -8.12
N GLN A 112 8.13 -3.42 -9.21
CA GLN A 112 7.48 -4.72 -9.21
C GLN A 112 6.45 -4.81 -8.06
N ILE A 113 6.51 -5.86 -7.24
CA ILE A 113 5.68 -6.01 -6.06
C ILE A 113 6.50 -5.61 -4.83
N GLN A 114 6.29 -4.37 -4.39
CA GLN A 114 6.76 -3.88 -3.10
C GLN A 114 5.67 -4.13 -2.05
N PHE A 115 5.99 -4.95 -1.05
CA PHE A 115 5.07 -5.23 0.06
C PHE A 115 5.02 -4.08 1.05
N THR A 116 3.88 -3.92 1.72
CA THR A 116 3.69 -2.93 2.78
C THR A 116 4.03 -3.53 4.14
N GLY A 117 4.54 -2.71 5.06
CA GLY A 117 4.57 -3.05 6.47
C GLY A 117 4.26 -1.85 7.36
N GLN A 118 3.90 -2.14 8.60
CA GLN A 118 3.68 -1.18 9.67
C GLN A 118 4.63 -1.49 10.81
N PHE A 119 5.27 -0.46 11.36
CA PHE A 119 6.28 -0.60 12.41
C PHE A 119 6.00 0.40 13.52
N LEU A 120 6.10 -0.04 14.78
CA LEU A 120 6.12 0.85 15.93
C LEU A 120 7.57 1.06 16.34
N VAL A 121 8.04 2.29 16.24
CA VAL A 121 9.40 2.70 16.62
C VAL A 121 9.30 3.51 17.91
N ASP A 122 10.10 3.16 18.93
CA ASP A 122 10.14 3.89 20.19
C ASP A 122 11.04 5.14 20.12
N ARG A 123 11.18 5.84 21.25
CA ARG A 123 11.95 7.09 21.34
C ARG A 123 13.45 6.89 21.17
N GLU A 124 13.93 5.66 21.39
CA GLU A 124 15.30 5.24 21.22
C GLU A 124 15.60 4.77 19.79
N GLY A 125 14.60 4.78 18.90
CA GLY A 125 14.74 4.35 17.50
C GLY A 125 14.66 2.84 17.32
N ILE A 126 14.13 2.11 18.30
CA ILE A 126 14.01 0.64 18.28
C ILE A 126 12.63 0.25 17.78
N VAL A 127 12.58 -0.69 16.82
CA VAL A 127 11.34 -1.32 16.40
C VAL A 127 10.82 -2.22 17.52
N ARG A 128 9.70 -1.84 18.14
CA ARG A 128 9.03 -2.60 19.22
C ARG A 128 7.94 -3.52 18.72
N TRP A 129 7.42 -3.26 17.53
CA TRP A 129 6.40 -4.07 16.89
C TRP A 129 6.46 -3.91 15.38
N SER A 130 6.11 -4.97 14.65
CA SER A 130 6.03 -4.98 13.19
C SER A 130 4.89 -5.85 12.70
N ASN A 131 4.21 -5.39 11.65
CA ASN A 131 3.34 -6.19 10.80
C ASN A 131 3.80 -6.03 9.35
N VAL A 132 4.07 -7.14 8.66
CA VAL A 132 4.54 -7.15 7.27
C VAL A 132 3.58 -8.00 6.46
N GLU A 133 3.10 -7.46 5.34
CA GLU A 133 2.22 -8.18 4.43
C GLU A 133 2.82 -9.51 4.01
N GLY A 134 1.98 -10.54 4.03
CA GLY A 134 2.35 -11.90 3.67
C GLY A 134 3.30 -12.64 4.62
N ALA A 135 3.75 -12.03 5.72
CA ALA A 135 4.59 -12.71 6.70
C ALA A 135 3.86 -13.87 7.43
N LYS A 136 2.54 -13.73 7.67
CA LYS A 136 1.72 -14.75 8.35
C LYS A 136 0.93 -15.63 7.39
N GLU A 137 0.36 -15.04 6.33
CA GLU A 137 -0.64 -15.67 5.46
C GLU A 137 -0.15 -15.83 4.00
N GLY A 138 1.11 -15.52 3.70
CA GLY A 138 1.60 -15.48 2.33
C GLY A 138 0.82 -14.49 1.47
N LEU A 139 0.59 -14.81 0.19
CA LEU A 139 -0.11 -13.91 -0.73
C LEU A 139 -1.55 -13.57 -0.29
N ALA A 140 -2.20 -14.43 0.51
CA ALA A 140 -3.52 -14.14 1.06
C ALA A 140 -3.53 -13.00 2.09
N GLY A 141 -2.36 -12.62 2.60
CA GLY A 141 -2.17 -11.49 3.52
C GLY A 141 -1.79 -10.17 2.83
N MET A 142 -1.73 -10.11 1.50
CA MET A 142 -1.48 -8.87 0.77
C MET A 142 -2.65 -7.89 0.91
N ASP A 143 -2.34 -6.59 0.91
CA ASP A 143 -3.30 -5.47 1.05
C ASP A 143 -4.14 -5.50 2.34
N LYS A 144 -3.77 -6.34 3.33
CA LYS A 144 -4.46 -6.41 4.63
C LYS A 144 -3.84 -5.42 5.61
N PHE A 145 -4.65 -4.47 6.05
CA PHE A 145 -4.32 -3.61 7.18
C PHE A 145 -4.61 -4.33 8.50
N PRO A 146 -3.70 -4.27 9.50
CA PRO A 146 -3.91 -4.91 10.80
C PRO A 146 -5.22 -4.42 11.45
N GLY A 147 -5.99 -5.37 11.99
CA GLY A 147 -7.23 -5.10 12.72
C GLY A 147 -6.99 -4.88 14.22
N ASP A 148 -8.05 -4.50 14.94
CA ASP A 148 -8.05 -4.28 16.40
C ASP A 148 -8.04 -5.60 17.21
N GLU A 149 -7.46 -6.69 16.70
CA GLU A 149 -7.38 -7.99 17.42
C GLU A 149 -6.48 -7.91 18.67
#